data_AF-A0A3T1APM2-F1
#
_entry.id   AF-A0A3T1APM2-F1
#
_cell.length_a   1.000
_cell.length_b   1.000
_cell.length_c   1.000
_cell.angle_alpha   90.00
_cell.angle_beta   90.00
_cell.angle_gamma   90.00
#
_symmetry.space_group_name_H-M   'P 1'
#
loop_
_entity.id
_entity.type
_entity.pdbx_description
1 polymer ?
#
loop_
_entity_poly.entity_id
_entity_poly.type
_entity_poly.pdbx_seq_one_letter_code
_entity_poly.pdbx_strand_id
1 'polypeptide(L)'
;MARRTASRHDRAERRRERLDPIRWGRPGRGSLVRMIVAAVLLLTSAAALWYQPAARTPAAPGPASPAAPAPSGPVAEPDAAGIPPGKVGVPVRLADPTALTLVRPGQRVDLLRPGDRGTPVASAALVLEVTGAGDPAAGGLLLALSPEEAELAVAISDQGFAILIRPG
;
A
#
# COMPACT_ATOMS: atom_id res chain seq x y z
N MET A 1 -43.28 60.69 -2.28
CA MET A 1 -43.31 59.30 -2.80
C MET A 1 -42.61 59.27 -4.15
N ALA A 2 -41.46 58.58 -4.27
CA ALA A 2 -40.87 58.01 -5.50
C ALA A 2 -39.35 57.78 -5.32
N ARG A 3 -39.00 56.72 -4.58
CA ARG A 3 -37.67 56.07 -4.62
C ARG A 3 -37.88 54.66 -5.14
N ARG A 4 -36.87 54.09 -5.83
CA ARG A 4 -36.84 52.84 -6.62
C ARG A 4 -37.24 53.14 -8.07
N THR A 5 -36.32 53.10 -9.02
CA THR A 5 -36.15 51.90 -9.87
C THR A 5 -34.76 51.72 -10.52
N ALA A 6 -33.76 52.56 -10.26
CA ALA A 6 -32.55 52.60 -11.10
C ALA A 6 -31.46 51.51 -10.84
N SER A 7 -31.55 50.66 -9.81
CA SER A 7 -30.41 49.79 -9.41
C SER A 7 -30.46 48.34 -9.88
N ARG A 8 -31.46 47.93 -10.67
CA ARG A 8 -31.59 46.53 -11.12
C ARG A 8 -30.88 46.21 -12.43
N HIS A 9 -30.67 47.17 -13.32
CA HIS A 9 -30.07 46.90 -14.64
C HIS A 9 -28.54 46.72 -14.59
N ASP A 10 -27.84 47.47 -13.74
CA ASP A 10 -26.37 47.44 -13.64
C ASP A 10 -25.82 46.13 -13.02
N ARG A 11 -26.63 45.40 -12.23
CA ARG A 11 -26.25 44.07 -11.71
C ARG A 11 -26.43 42.93 -12.72
N ALA A 12 -27.30 43.11 -13.72
CA ALA A 12 -27.58 42.07 -14.70
C ALA A 12 -26.45 41.94 -15.74
N GLU A 13 -25.79 43.05 -16.08
CA GLU A 13 -24.68 43.04 -17.05
C GLU A 13 -23.40 42.43 -16.49
N ARG A 14 -23.04 42.71 -15.23
CA ARG A 14 -21.82 42.12 -14.58
C ARG A 14 -21.89 40.60 -14.40
N ARG A 15 -23.07 40.00 -14.42
CA ARG A 15 -23.24 38.53 -14.36
C ARG A 15 -23.04 37.84 -15.71
N ARG A 16 -23.14 38.57 -16.83
CA ARG A 16 -22.96 38.00 -18.18
C ARG A 16 -21.50 37.89 -18.60
N GLU A 17 -20.61 38.65 -17.95
CA GLU A 17 -19.16 38.66 -18.20
C GLU A 17 -18.40 37.49 -17.54
N ARG A 18 -19.06 36.65 -16.72
CA ARG A 18 -18.41 35.59 -15.93
C ARG A 18 -18.73 34.15 -16.34
N LEU A 19 -19.42 33.96 -17.45
CA LEU A 19 -19.66 32.62 -18.00
C LEU A 19 -19.10 32.58 -19.41
N ASP A 20 -17.78 32.75 -19.49
CA ASP A 20 -17.04 32.30 -20.65
C ASP A 20 -17.11 30.76 -20.62
N PRO A 21 -17.81 30.10 -21.55
CA PRO A 21 -17.85 28.65 -21.58
C PRO A 21 -16.43 28.21 -21.83
N ILE A 22 -15.82 27.58 -20.83
CA ILE A 22 -14.54 26.88 -20.96
C ILE A 22 -14.72 26.02 -22.20
N ARG A 23 -14.08 26.41 -23.31
CA ARG A 23 -14.08 25.64 -24.53
C ARG A 23 -13.39 24.35 -24.16
N TRP A 24 -14.16 23.34 -23.75
CA TRP A 24 -13.69 21.97 -23.60
C TRP A 24 -13.24 21.58 -24.99
N GLY A 25 -11.94 21.80 -25.23
CA GLY A 25 -11.29 21.43 -26.46
C GLY A 25 -11.66 19.99 -26.71
N ARG A 26 -12.32 19.75 -27.84
CA ARG A 26 -12.69 18.39 -28.24
C ARG A 26 -11.45 17.53 -28.02
N PRO A 27 -11.52 16.46 -27.20
CA PRO A 27 -10.38 15.62 -26.95
C PRO A 27 -9.84 15.20 -28.31
N GLY A 28 -8.62 15.66 -28.63
CA GLY A 28 -8.01 15.36 -29.92
C GLY A 28 -8.01 13.84 -30.14
N ARG A 29 -8.02 13.38 -31.39
CA ARG A 29 -8.04 11.94 -31.70
C ARG A 29 -6.95 11.16 -30.95
N GLY A 30 -5.81 11.79 -30.63
CA GLY A 30 -4.76 11.20 -29.80
C GLY A 30 -5.13 10.99 -28.31
N SER A 31 -5.99 11.83 -27.74
CA SER A 31 -6.52 11.65 -26.39
C SER A 31 -7.49 10.46 -26.31
N LEU A 32 -8.33 10.27 -27.33
CA LEU A 32 -9.19 9.08 -27.43
C LEU A 32 -8.37 7.79 -27.50
N VAL A 33 -7.31 7.75 -28.29
CA VAL A 33 -6.41 6.58 -28.35
C VAL A 33 -5.75 6.33 -26.99
N ARG A 34 -5.26 7.38 -26.31
CA ARG A 34 -4.70 7.24 -24.96
C ARG A 34 -5.71 6.72 -23.95
N MET A 35 -6.95 7.20 -23.98
CA MET A 35 -8.02 6.74 -23.09
C MET A 35 -8.39 5.27 -23.38
N ILE A 36 -8.46 4.87 -24.65
CA ILE A 36 -8.72 3.48 -25.03
C ILE A 36 -7.57 2.58 -24.54
N VAL A 37 -6.31 2.97 -24.78
CA VAL A 37 -5.15 2.21 -24.31
C VAL A 37 -5.14 2.10 -22.78
N ALA A 38 -5.39 3.20 -22.07
CA ALA A 38 -5.45 3.18 -20.61
C ALA A 38 -6.60 2.30 -20.09
N ALA A 39 -7.78 2.37 -20.71
CA ALA A 39 -8.91 1.53 -20.35
C ALA A 39 -8.64 0.05 -20.60
N VAL A 40 -8.03 -0.30 -21.74
CA VAL A 40 -7.62 -1.68 -22.05
C VAL A 40 -6.59 -2.17 -21.03
N LEU A 41 -5.55 -1.38 -20.74
CA LEU A 41 -4.53 -1.72 -19.74
C LEU A 41 -5.12 -1.94 -18.35
N LEU A 42 -6.03 -1.07 -17.91
CA LEU A 42 -6.71 -1.21 -16.62
C LEU A 42 -7.60 -2.46 -16.59
N LEU A 43 -8.37 -2.72 -17.64
CA LEU A 43 -9.20 -3.92 -17.73
C LEU A 43 -8.35 -5.20 -17.70
N THR A 44 -7.25 -5.22 -18.46
CA THR A 44 -6.32 -6.37 -18.51
C THR A 44 -5.64 -6.59 -17.16
N SER A 45 -5.21 -5.53 -16.48
CA SER A 45 -4.60 -5.64 -15.15
C SER A 45 -5.60 -6.12 -14.10
N ALA A 46 -6.83 -5.60 -14.12
CA ALA A 46 -7.90 -6.06 -13.22
C ALA A 46 -8.24 -7.52 -13.49
N ALA A 47 -8.36 -7.92 -14.76
CA ALA A 47 -8.58 -9.30 -15.14
C ALA A 47 -7.42 -10.20 -14.67
N ALA A 48 -6.17 -9.80 -14.84
CA ALA A 48 -5.02 -10.57 -14.35
C ALA A 48 -5.04 -10.77 -12.83
N LEU A 49 -5.45 -9.75 -12.06
CA LEU A 49 -5.58 -9.83 -10.61
C LEU A 49 -6.70 -10.79 -10.18
N TRP A 50 -7.81 -10.81 -10.93
CA TRP A 50 -8.97 -11.66 -10.65
C TRP A 50 -8.78 -13.10 -11.15
N TYR A 51 -8.04 -13.27 -12.25
CA TYR A 51 -7.74 -14.56 -12.89
C TYR A 51 -6.38 -15.13 -12.48
N GLN A 52 -5.73 -14.61 -11.44
CA GLN A 52 -4.66 -15.34 -10.77
C GLN A 52 -5.26 -16.22 -9.66
N PRO A 53 -5.65 -17.48 -9.94
CA PRO A 53 -5.60 -18.48 -8.90
C PRO A 53 -4.12 -18.67 -8.56
N ALA A 54 -3.81 -18.87 -7.28
CA ALA A 54 -2.48 -19.26 -6.84
C ALA A 54 -2.06 -20.61 -7.47
N ALA A 55 -1.57 -20.59 -8.71
CA ALA A 55 -1.04 -21.72 -9.45
C ALA A 55 0.11 -21.16 -10.32
N ARG A 56 1.35 -21.07 -9.83
CA ARG A 56 2.32 -22.18 -9.77
C ARG A 56 2.13 -23.30 -10.81
N THR A 57 3.20 -23.48 -11.60
CA THR A 57 3.73 -24.70 -12.28
C THR A 57 3.07 -25.16 -13.60
N PRO A 58 3.83 -25.75 -14.57
CA PRO A 58 4.80 -26.85 -14.37
C PRO A 58 6.16 -26.76 -15.08
N ALA A 59 7.13 -27.47 -14.48
CA ALA A 59 8.41 -27.86 -15.06
C ALA A 59 8.23 -28.99 -16.10
N ALA A 60 9.10 -28.99 -17.11
CA ALA A 60 9.13 -29.92 -18.24
C ALA A 60 9.43 -31.39 -17.82
N PRO A 61 8.94 -32.40 -18.56
CA PRO A 61 9.11 -33.81 -18.21
C PRO A 61 10.41 -34.40 -18.80
N GLY A 62 11.24 -34.98 -17.94
CA GLY A 62 12.28 -35.97 -18.32
C GLY A 62 11.88 -37.35 -17.79
N PRO A 63 12.07 -38.45 -18.55
CA PRO A 63 11.57 -39.76 -18.16
C PRO A 63 12.56 -40.56 -17.31
N ALA A 64 11.98 -41.52 -16.56
CA ALA A 64 12.57 -42.70 -15.93
C ALA A 64 12.89 -42.63 -14.42
N SER A 65 12.05 -43.25 -13.60
CA SER A 65 12.32 -44.54 -12.91
C SER A 65 11.41 -44.71 -11.67
N PRO A 66 10.84 -45.91 -11.39
CA PRO A 66 9.84 -46.09 -10.33
C PRO A 66 10.49 -46.53 -9.01
N ALA A 67 10.42 -45.72 -7.95
CA ALA A 67 10.75 -46.17 -6.59
C ALA A 67 10.05 -45.34 -5.50
N ALA A 68 9.16 -46.02 -4.77
CA ALA A 68 8.69 -45.82 -3.39
C ALA A 68 7.98 -44.50 -2.98
N PRO A 69 6.93 -44.59 -2.13
CA PRO A 69 6.27 -43.42 -1.57
C PRO A 69 7.11 -42.87 -0.42
N ALA A 70 7.68 -41.69 -0.59
CA ALA A 70 8.35 -40.94 0.48
C ALA A 70 7.63 -39.60 0.70
N PRO A 71 7.50 -39.16 1.97
CA PRO A 71 6.60 -38.10 2.40
C PRO A 71 6.97 -36.76 1.78
N SER A 72 5.93 -35.98 1.47
CA SER A 72 6.01 -34.58 1.07
C SER A 72 6.92 -33.80 2.02
N GLY A 73 8.17 -33.59 1.61
CA GLY A 73 9.06 -32.62 2.26
C GLY A 73 8.51 -31.21 2.01
N PRO A 74 8.45 -30.35 3.03
CA PRO A 74 8.09 -28.95 2.82
C PRO A 74 9.19 -28.31 1.94
N VAL A 75 8.76 -27.84 0.77
CA VAL A 75 9.56 -26.95 -0.07
C VAL A 75 9.89 -25.72 0.77
N ALA A 76 11.18 -25.44 0.95
CA ALA A 76 11.69 -24.27 1.62
C ALA A 76 11.12 -23.01 0.95
N GLU A 77 10.07 -22.44 1.54
CA GLU A 77 9.69 -21.04 1.39
C GLU A 77 10.82 -20.19 1.96
N PRO A 78 11.11 -19.02 1.37
CA PRO A 78 12.16 -18.15 1.89
C PRO A 78 11.71 -17.60 3.24
N ASP A 79 12.08 -18.24 4.34
CA ASP A 79 12.05 -17.74 5.73
C ASP A 79 10.90 -16.78 6.06
N ALA A 80 9.68 -17.09 5.60
CA ALA A 80 8.48 -16.44 6.08
C ALA A 80 8.26 -16.99 7.49
N ALA A 81 9.00 -16.42 8.45
CA ALA A 81 8.88 -16.74 9.85
C ALA A 81 7.38 -16.66 10.18
N GLY A 82 6.76 -17.83 10.34
CA GLY A 82 5.34 -17.93 10.64
C GLY A 82 5.04 -17.06 11.86
N ILE A 83 3.86 -16.46 11.89
CA ILE A 83 3.46 -15.59 12.99
C ILE A 83 3.65 -16.36 14.31
N PRO A 84 4.47 -15.86 15.25
CA PRO A 84 4.70 -16.54 16.52
C PRO A 84 3.38 -16.75 17.28
N PRO A 85 3.26 -17.85 18.06
CA PRO A 85 2.04 -18.10 18.83
C PRO A 85 1.77 -16.94 19.81
N GLY A 86 0.50 -16.50 19.86
CA GLY A 86 0.08 -15.37 20.69
C GLY A 86 0.48 -14.00 20.16
N LYS A 87 1.03 -13.91 18.93
CA LYS A 87 1.28 -12.66 18.21
C LYS A 87 0.35 -12.54 17.01
N VAL A 88 0.17 -11.31 16.54
CA VAL A 88 -0.59 -10.97 15.34
C VAL A 88 0.31 -10.22 14.37
N GLY A 89 0.17 -10.49 13.07
CA GLY A 89 0.90 -9.77 12.01
C GLY A 89 0.23 -8.43 11.73
N VAL A 90 0.93 -7.33 11.98
CA VAL A 90 0.40 -5.97 11.82
C VAL A 90 1.20 -5.23 10.75
N PRO A 91 0.55 -4.74 9.67
CA PRO A 91 1.22 -3.90 8.68
C PRO A 91 1.43 -2.50 9.25
N VAL A 92 2.67 -2.03 9.18
CA VAL A 92 3.09 -0.74 9.73
C VAL A 92 3.81 0.07 8.66
N ARG A 93 3.37 1.31 8.48
CA ARG A 93 4.03 2.30 7.63
C ARG A 93 5.07 3.05 8.44
N LEU A 94 6.26 3.21 7.89
CA LEU A 94 7.30 4.01 8.54
C LEU A 94 7.12 5.49 8.21
N ALA A 95 7.41 6.35 9.19
CA ALA A 95 7.47 7.79 9.00
C ALA A 95 8.61 8.18 8.05
N ASP A 96 9.71 7.43 8.08
CA ASP A 96 10.78 7.50 7.10
C ASP A 96 10.80 6.19 6.28
N PRO A 97 10.28 6.21 5.04
CA PRO A 97 10.28 5.05 4.16
C PRO A 97 11.69 4.52 3.84
N THR A 98 12.72 5.37 3.85
CA THR A 98 14.09 4.96 3.50
C THR A 98 14.68 3.99 4.53
N ALA A 99 14.18 4.04 5.77
CA ALA A 99 14.57 3.13 6.84
C ALA A 99 14.20 1.66 6.55
N LEU A 100 13.25 1.38 5.65
CA LEU A 100 12.92 0.01 5.22
C LEU A 100 14.12 -0.72 4.62
N THR A 101 15.07 0.00 4.01
CA THR A 101 16.28 -0.58 3.42
C THR A 101 17.25 -1.15 4.45
N LEU A 102 17.13 -0.72 5.71
CA LEU A 102 18.00 -1.14 6.82
C LEU A 102 17.47 -2.37 7.55
N VAL A 103 16.18 -2.66 7.41
CA VAL A 103 15.48 -3.70 8.14
C VAL A 103 15.42 -4.97 7.31
N ARG A 104 15.63 -6.12 7.95
CA ARG A 104 15.47 -7.44 7.33
C ARG A 104 14.40 -8.26 8.06
N PRO A 105 13.69 -9.16 7.35
CA PRO A 105 12.89 -10.19 8.01
C PRO A 105 13.73 -10.96 9.05
N GLY A 106 13.12 -11.31 10.16
CA GLY A 106 13.77 -11.98 11.30
C GLY A 106 14.43 -11.02 12.31
N GLN A 107 14.59 -9.73 11.99
CA GLN A 107 15.12 -8.75 12.93
C GLN A 107 14.11 -8.35 14.00
N ARG A 108 14.61 -7.78 15.10
CA ARG A 108 13.78 -7.21 16.17
C ARG A 108 13.89 -5.69 16.17
N VAL A 109 12.74 -5.03 16.28
CA VAL A 109 12.65 -3.56 16.28
C VAL A 109 11.79 -3.06 17.43
N ASP A 110 12.10 -1.88 17.94
CA ASP A 110 11.17 -1.14 18.79
C ASP A 110 10.34 -0.21 17.92
N LEU A 111 9.03 -0.21 18.13
CA LEU A 111 8.08 0.62 17.41
C LEU A 111 7.78 1.88 18.23
N LEU A 112 8.03 3.05 17.64
CA LEU A 112 7.89 4.35 18.30
C LEU A 112 6.81 5.18 17.60
N ARG A 113 5.98 5.89 18.39
CA ARG A 113 5.08 6.89 17.81
C ARG A 113 5.88 8.12 17.36
N PRO A 114 5.54 8.72 16.22
CA PRO A 114 6.15 9.99 15.81
C PRO A 114 5.83 11.06 16.87
N GLY A 115 6.86 11.79 17.30
CA GLY A 115 6.74 12.82 18.34
C GLY A 115 6.84 12.32 19.80
N ASP A 116 6.70 11.01 20.05
CA ASP A 116 6.90 10.41 21.36
C ASP A 116 8.13 9.49 21.36
N ARG A 117 9.26 10.05 21.81
CA ARG A 117 10.55 9.34 21.89
C ARG A 117 10.72 8.56 23.20
N GLY A 118 9.78 8.66 24.13
CA GLY A 118 9.96 8.16 25.50
C GLY A 118 9.43 6.75 25.71
N THR A 119 8.31 6.40 25.07
CA THR A 119 7.63 5.13 25.31
C THR A 119 7.40 4.35 24.01
N PRO A 120 8.01 3.17 23.84
CA PRO A 120 7.74 2.35 22.68
C PRO A 120 6.31 1.80 22.72
N VAL A 121 5.65 1.84 21.56
CA VAL A 121 4.34 1.20 21.31
C VAL A 121 4.48 -0.31 21.39
N ALA A 122 5.60 -0.84 20.89
CA ALA A 122 5.97 -2.23 21.00
C ALA A 122 7.49 -2.33 21.16
N SER A 123 7.95 -3.26 21.99
CA SER A 123 9.38 -3.50 22.23
C SER A 123 9.81 -4.84 21.65
N ALA A 124 10.95 -4.86 20.98
CA ALA A 124 11.57 -6.06 20.39
C ALA A 124 10.61 -6.86 19.46
N ALA A 125 9.73 -6.16 18.75
CA ALA A 125 8.80 -6.71 17.79
C ALA A 125 9.56 -7.40 16.65
N LEU A 126 9.16 -8.64 16.33
CA LEU A 126 9.78 -9.41 15.26
C LEU A 126 9.27 -8.91 13.91
N VAL A 127 10.18 -8.62 12.99
CA VAL A 127 9.87 -8.28 11.61
C VAL A 127 9.61 -9.57 10.84
N LEU A 128 8.39 -9.76 10.39
CA LEU A 128 7.97 -10.94 9.62
C LEU A 128 8.30 -10.75 8.14
N GLU A 129 7.99 -9.57 7.60
CA GLU A 129 8.17 -9.27 6.19
C GLU A 129 8.44 -7.76 5.99
N VAL A 130 9.17 -7.44 4.93
CA VAL A 130 9.34 -6.07 4.42
C VAL A 130 8.67 -6.01 3.05
N THR A 131 7.57 -5.27 2.97
CA THR A 131 6.79 -5.07 1.74
C THR A 131 7.30 -3.86 0.96
N GLY A 132 7.15 -3.89 -0.36
CA GLY A 132 7.55 -2.77 -1.22
C GLY A 132 9.07 -2.63 -1.38
N ALA A 133 9.82 -3.74 -1.42
CA ALA A 133 11.27 -3.73 -1.61
C ALA A 133 11.75 -2.95 -2.87
N GLY A 134 10.89 -2.77 -3.88
CA GLY A 134 11.15 -1.96 -5.07
C GLY A 134 10.61 -0.52 -5.03
N ASP A 135 9.72 -0.21 -4.09
CA ASP A 135 9.17 1.14 -3.85
C ASP A 135 8.91 1.33 -2.35
N PRO A 136 9.88 1.88 -1.59
CA PRO A 136 9.74 2.03 -0.15
C PRO A 136 8.61 3.00 0.23
N ALA A 137 8.25 3.97 -0.63
CA ALA A 137 7.14 4.89 -0.37
C ALA A 137 5.78 4.16 -0.40
N ALA A 138 5.65 3.15 -1.25
CA ALA A 138 4.51 2.24 -1.28
C ALA A 138 4.69 1.00 -0.38
N GLY A 139 5.82 0.87 0.32
CA GLY A 139 6.18 -0.26 1.19
C GLY A 139 6.00 -0.05 2.71
N GLY A 140 6.22 -1.12 3.47
CA GLY A 140 6.03 -1.13 4.92
C GLY A 140 6.53 -2.41 5.59
N LEU A 141 6.45 -2.47 6.91
CA LEU A 141 6.84 -3.63 7.70
C LEU A 141 5.63 -4.44 8.13
N LEU A 142 5.74 -5.76 8.09
CA LEU A 142 4.82 -6.66 8.77
C LEU A 142 5.46 -7.08 10.09
N LEU A 143 4.89 -6.68 11.22
CA LEU A 143 5.44 -6.94 12.55
C LEU A 143 4.60 -7.95 13.32
N ALA A 144 5.24 -8.83 14.09
CA ALA A 144 4.55 -9.66 15.07
C ALA A 144 4.41 -8.92 16.41
N LEU A 145 3.19 -8.46 16.69
CA LEU A 145 2.83 -7.69 17.89
C LEU A 145 1.92 -8.50 18.81
N SER A 146 1.90 -8.21 20.12
CA SER A 146 0.82 -8.73 20.99
C SER A 146 -0.51 -8.10 20.56
N PRO A 147 -1.65 -8.69 20.92
CA PRO A 147 -2.95 -8.08 20.65
C PRO A 147 -3.07 -6.66 21.21
N GLU A 148 -2.55 -6.40 22.43
CA GLU A 148 -2.61 -5.05 23.01
C GLU A 148 -1.71 -4.06 22.24
N GLU A 149 -0.48 -4.47 21.87
CA GLU A 149 0.44 -3.67 21.05
C GLU A 149 -0.16 -3.37 19.67
N ALA A 150 -0.88 -4.32 19.08
CA ALA A 150 -1.53 -4.18 17.79
C ALA A 150 -2.66 -3.13 17.82
N GLU A 151 -3.47 -3.12 18.88
CA GLU A 151 -4.51 -2.10 19.05
C GLU A 151 -3.90 -0.69 19.12
N LEU A 152 -2.77 -0.54 19.80
CA LEU A 152 -2.06 0.74 19.88
C LEU A 152 -1.40 1.17 18.56
N ALA A 153 -0.97 0.21 17.74
CA ALA A 153 -0.34 0.42 16.45
C ALA A 153 -1.36 0.73 15.34
N VAL A 154 -2.57 0.17 15.41
CA VAL A 154 -3.65 0.40 14.45
C VAL A 154 -4.38 1.71 14.72
N ALA A 155 -4.33 2.23 15.96
CA ALA A 155 -4.84 3.56 16.28
C ALA A 155 -4.17 4.61 15.38
N ILE A 156 -4.99 5.15 14.45
CA ILE A 156 -4.62 5.88 13.22
C ILE A 156 -3.37 6.76 13.42
N SER A 157 -2.24 6.32 12.87
CA SER A 157 -1.05 7.15 12.70
C SER A 157 -0.97 7.58 11.24
N ASP A 158 -1.58 8.72 10.90
CA ASP A 158 -1.47 9.34 9.58
C ASP A 158 0.00 9.69 9.21
N GLN A 159 0.89 9.71 10.21
CA GLN A 159 2.29 10.14 10.07
C GLN A 159 3.28 8.98 9.99
N GLY A 160 2.83 7.72 10.01
CA GLY A 160 3.70 6.54 10.07
C GLY A 160 4.41 6.40 11.42
N PHE A 161 5.19 5.35 11.62
CA PHE A 161 5.92 5.07 12.86
C PHE A 161 7.43 5.19 12.67
N ALA A 162 8.14 5.52 13.75
CA ALA A 162 9.59 5.40 13.78
C ALA A 162 9.99 4.02 14.34
N ILE A 163 11.17 3.55 13.97
CA ILE A 163 11.70 2.27 14.45
C ILE A 163 13.11 2.43 14.99
N LEU A 164 13.44 1.61 15.98
CA LEU A 164 14.82 1.40 16.46
C LEU A 164 15.19 -0.06 16.26
N ILE A 165 16.28 -0.32 15.53
CA ILE A 165 16.76 -1.68 15.29
C ILE A 165 17.50 -2.18 16.52
N ARG A 166 17.07 -3.31 17.08
CA ARG A 166 17.82 -3.96 18.15
C ARG A 166 18.85 -4.93 17.55
N PRO A 167 20.13 -4.85 17.96
CA PRO A 167 21.06 -5.93 17.68
C PRO A 167 20.54 -7.18 18.41
N GLY A 168 20.32 -8.25 17.64
CA GLY A 168 19.97 -9.58 18.12
C GLY A 168 21.20 -10.44 18.30
#